data_AF-A0A7J5Y1X5-F1
#
_entry.id   AF-A0A7J5Y1X5-F1
#
_cell.length_a   1.000
_cell.length_b   1.000
_cell.length_c   1.000
_cell.angle_alpha   90.00
_cell.angle_beta   90.00
_cell.angle_gamma   90.00
#
_symmetry.space_group_name_H-M   'P 1'
#
loop_
_entity.id
_entity.type
_entity.pdbx_description
1 polymer ?
#
loop_
_entity_poly.entity_id
_entity_poly.type
_entity_poly.pdbx_seq_one_letter_code
_entity_poly.pdbx_strand_id
1 'polypeptide(L)'
;MNNIHVQRANHRDTLDRRCSQGSIGQFCECSIGEKDERTLRASCQRHNGTECEGRGDCVCGRCQCHTTESGSSYHGDFCECDDEHCEKFQNKLCGGYEGSACQCKVSEEGCRTLNNTVCYDRGTCKCNRCECKEGYQHPRCHTCLGCPDPCQTKL
;
A
#
# COMPACT_ATOMS: atom_id res chain seq x y z
N MET A 1 -11.97 -23.87 0.00
CA MET A 1 -12.25 -22.48 -0.40
C MET A 1 -12.03 -22.40 -1.89
N ASN A 2 -13.10 -22.31 -2.69
CA ASN A 2 -13.01 -22.30 -4.15
C ASN A 2 -12.67 -20.87 -4.62
N ASN A 3 -11.45 -20.66 -5.11
CA ASN A 3 -11.01 -19.37 -5.64
C ASN A 3 -11.53 -19.18 -7.06
N ILE A 4 -12.24 -18.08 -7.29
CA ILE A 4 -12.56 -17.60 -8.63
C ILE A 4 -11.25 -17.12 -9.25
N HIS A 5 -10.88 -17.67 -10.40
CA HIS A 5 -9.66 -17.30 -11.12
C HIS A 5 -9.99 -16.74 -12.50
N VAL A 6 -9.21 -15.73 -12.89
CA VAL A 6 -9.17 -15.25 -14.26
C VAL A 6 -8.34 -16.24 -15.08
N GLN A 7 -8.91 -16.77 -16.16
CA GLN A 7 -8.28 -17.69 -17.09
C GLN A 7 -8.13 -17.05 -18.47
N ARG A 8 -7.21 -17.59 -19.27
CA ARG A 8 -7.13 -17.22 -20.69
C ARG A 8 -8.35 -17.78 -21.41
N ALA A 9 -9.22 -16.88 -21.86
CA ALA A 9 -10.36 -17.21 -22.67
C ALA A 9 -9.94 -17.81 -24.03
N ASN A 10 -10.71 -18.78 -24.50
CA ASN A 10 -10.52 -19.34 -25.83
C ASN A 10 -11.09 -18.35 -26.89
N HIS A 11 -10.37 -18.13 -27.98
CA HIS A 11 -10.74 -17.12 -28.98
C HIS A 11 -12.09 -17.45 -29.68
N ARG A 12 -12.45 -18.73 -29.75
CA ARG A 12 -13.74 -19.18 -30.31
C ARG A 12 -14.92 -18.84 -29.40
N ASP A 13 -14.75 -19.00 -28.09
CA ASP A 13 -15.81 -18.81 -27.09
C ASP A 13 -16.15 -17.32 -26.90
N THR A 14 -15.14 -16.45 -27.09
CA THR A 14 -15.27 -14.98 -27.02
C THR A 14 -16.10 -14.37 -28.15
N LEU A 15 -16.05 -14.93 -29.36
CA LEU A 15 -16.81 -14.42 -30.52
C LEU A 15 -18.31 -14.74 -30.43
N ASP A 16 -18.64 -15.86 -29.79
CA ASP A 16 -19.98 -16.44 -29.77
C ASP A 16 -20.74 -16.13 -28.46
N ARG A 17 -20.08 -15.47 -27.49
CA ARG A 17 -20.60 -15.22 -26.13
C ARG A 17 -21.18 -16.47 -25.44
N ARG A 18 -20.73 -17.66 -25.87
CA ARG A 18 -21.11 -18.95 -25.31
C ARG A 18 -19.91 -19.52 -24.59
N CYS A 19 -19.95 -19.41 -23.27
CA CYS A 19 -18.89 -19.95 -22.43
C CYS A 19 -19.03 -21.46 -22.27
N SER A 20 -17.89 -22.12 -22.18
CA SER A 20 -17.80 -23.53 -21.81
C SER A 20 -18.38 -23.76 -20.41
N GLN A 21 -18.81 -24.99 -20.12
CA GLN A 21 -19.41 -25.31 -18.82
C GLN A 21 -18.45 -24.97 -17.67
N GLY A 22 -18.87 -24.10 -16.75
CA GLY A 22 -18.05 -23.62 -15.64
C GLY A 22 -17.18 -22.39 -15.94
N SER A 23 -17.30 -21.76 -17.12
CA SER A 23 -16.74 -20.44 -17.38
C SER A 23 -17.82 -19.39 -17.63
N ILE A 24 -17.56 -18.14 -17.21
CA ILE A 24 -18.44 -16.99 -17.42
C ILE A 24 -17.64 -15.70 -17.63
N GLY A 25 -18.36 -14.59 -17.81
CA GLY A 25 -17.82 -13.28 -18.13
C GLY A 25 -18.14 -12.94 -19.59
N GLN A 26 -18.02 -11.67 -19.94
CA GLN A 26 -18.28 -11.23 -21.32
C GLN A 26 -17.36 -11.95 -22.32
N PHE A 27 -16.17 -12.33 -21.85
CA PHE A 27 -15.16 -13.01 -22.64
C PHE A 27 -14.88 -14.43 -22.13
N CYS A 28 -15.73 -15.01 -21.26
CA CYS A 28 -15.50 -16.31 -20.65
C CYS A 28 -14.17 -16.41 -19.88
N GLU A 29 -13.72 -15.29 -19.33
CA GLU A 29 -12.45 -15.10 -18.65
C GLU A 29 -12.45 -15.60 -17.20
N CYS A 30 -13.60 -15.97 -16.65
CA CYS A 30 -13.73 -16.40 -15.26
C CYS A 30 -14.08 -17.88 -15.17
N SER A 31 -13.42 -18.62 -14.27
CA SER A 31 -13.91 -19.94 -13.85
C SER A 31 -14.91 -19.79 -12.71
N ILE A 32 -16.16 -20.16 -12.96
CA ILE A 32 -17.16 -20.31 -11.91
C ILE A 32 -16.96 -21.68 -11.26
N GLY A 33 -16.67 -21.68 -9.97
CA GLY A 33 -16.88 -22.85 -9.12
C GLY A 33 -18.37 -23.04 -8.87
N GLU A 34 -18.82 -22.74 -7.64
CA GLU A 34 -20.24 -22.85 -7.24
C GLU A 34 -21.01 -21.51 -7.23
N LYS A 35 -20.37 -20.40 -7.59
CA LYS A 35 -20.99 -19.06 -7.51
C LYS A 35 -21.62 -18.69 -8.85
N ASP A 36 -22.74 -18.00 -8.84
CA ASP A 36 -23.42 -17.50 -10.05
C ASP A 36 -22.92 -16.11 -10.46
N GLU A 37 -23.18 -15.72 -11.72
CA GLU A 37 -22.80 -14.42 -12.29
C GLU A 37 -23.37 -13.23 -11.50
N ARG A 38 -24.58 -13.36 -10.95
CA ARG A 38 -25.24 -12.27 -10.20
C ARG A 38 -24.55 -12.05 -8.86
N THR A 39 -24.16 -13.13 -8.17
CA THR A 39 -23.39 -13.06 -6.93
C THR A 39 -21.99 -12.48 -7.17
N LEU A 40 -21.36 -12.78 -8.31
CA LEU A 40 -20.07 -12.19 -8.67
C LEU A 40 -20.18 -10.69 -8.90
N ARG A 41 -21.16 -10.23 -9.68
CA ARG A 41 -21.41 -8.80 -9.87
C ARG A 41 -21.75 -8.08 -8.56
N ALA A 42 -22.57 -8.70 -7.71
CA ALA A 42 -22.89 -8.16 -6.39
C ALA A 42 -21.65 -8.03 -5.48
N SER A 43 -20.61 -8.84 -5.69
CA SER A 43 -19.37 -8.75 -4.92
C SER A 43 -18.54 -7.50 -5.23
N CYS A 44 -18.78 -6.87 -6.39
CA CYS A 44 -18.14 -5.61 -6.79
C CYS A 44 -18.97 -4.36 -6.46
N GLN A 45 -20.15 -4.53 -5.85
CA GLN A 45 -21.03 -3.43 -5.50
C GLN A 45 -20.89 -3.09 -4.02
N ARG A 46 -20.70 -1.80 -3.73
CA ARG A 46 -20.71 -1.28 -2.35
C ARG A 46 -22.14 -0.93 -1.91
N HIS A 47 -22.28 -0.24 -0.78
CA HIS A 47 -23.56 0.11 -0.14
C HIS A 47 -24.61 0.74 -1.07
N ASN A 48 -24.19 1.47 -2.10
CA ASN A 48 -25.09 2.17 -3.02
C ASN A 48 -25.41 1.39 -4.31
N GLY A 49 -24.87 0.18 -4.48
CA GLY A 49 -25.03 -0.61 -5.69
C GLY A 49 -24.12 -0.20 -6.85
N THR A 50 -23.30 0.85 -6.68
CA THR A 50 -22.30 1.25 -7.67
C THR A 50 -21.21 0.18 -7.75
N GLU A 51 -20.98 -0.33 -8.95
CA GLU A 51 -19.93 -1.28 -9.24
C GLU A 51 -18.58 -0.56 -9.29
N CYS A 52 -17.64 -0.99 -8.45
CA CYS A 52 -16.27 -0.46 -8.39
C CYS A 52 -16.18 1.08 -8.36
N GLU A 53 -17.15 1.73 -7.68
CA GLU A 53 -17.29 3.20 -7.61
C GLU A 53 -17.28 3.93 -8.96
N GLY A 54 -17.55 3.22 -10.07
CA GLY A 54 -17.45 3.73 -11.44
C GLY A 54 -16.03 4.01 -11.92
N ARG A 55 -15.02 3.51 -11.20
CA ARG A 55 -13.58 3.75 -11.42
C ARG A 55 -12.80 2.47 -11.76
N GLY A 56 -13.52 1.41 -12.10
CA GLY A 56 -12.94 0.12 -12.44
C GLY A 56 -13.98 -0.79 -13.08
N ASP A 57 -13.50 -1.89 -13.63
CA ASP A 57 -14.33 -2.94 -14.23
C ASP A 57 -14.48 -4.12 -13.26
N CYS A 58 -15.70 -4.62 -13.04
CA CYS A 58 -15.88 -5.84 -12.24
C CYS A 58 -15.55 -7.07 -13.08
N VAL A 59 -14.42 -7.69 -12.78
CA VAL A 59 -13.96 -8.90 -13.45
C VAL A 59 -13.97 -10.04 -12.45
N CYS A 60 -14.83 -11.04 -12.70
CA CYS A 60 -14.93 -12.24 -11.88
C CYS A 60 -15.19 -11.97 -10.37
N GLY A 61 -15.97 -10.93 -10.05
CA GLY A 61 -16.29 -10.56 -8.67
C GLY A 61 -15.18 -9.85 -7.92
N ARG A 62 -14.21 -9.27 -8.64
CA ARG A 62 -13.22 -8.33 -8.10
C ARG A 62 -13.12 -7.11 -9.00
N CYS A 63 -12.91 -5.95 -8.40
CA CYS A 63 -12.71 -4.73 -9.16
C CYS A 63 -11.29 -4.65 -9.75
N GLN A 64 -11.21 -4.41 -11.05
CA GLN A 64 -10.00 -4.04 -11.76
C GLN A 64 -10.00 -2.52 -11.95
N CYS A 65 -9.25 -1.82 -11.09
CA CYS A 65 -9.26 -0.37 -11.05
C CYS A 65 -8.58 0.27 -12.26
N HIS A 66 -9.17 1.36 -12.75
CA HIS A 66 -8.64 2.15 -13.85
C HIS A 66 -7.44 3.00 -13.41
N THR A 67 -6.65 3.45 -14.38
CA THR A 67 -5.62 4.46 -14.19
C THR A 67 -6.16 5.84 -14.51
N THR A 68 -5.76 6.84 -13.75
CA THR A 68 -6.07 8.25 -13.97
C THR A 68 -5.26 8.83 -15.13
N GLU A 69 -5.62 10.04 -15.59
CA GLU A 69 -4.92 10.71 -16.70
C GLU A 69 -3.44 11.02 -16.39
N SER A 70 -3.08 11.14 -15.11
CA SER A 70 -1.70 11.35 -14.67
C SER A 70 -0.86 10.07 -14.61
N GLY A 71 -1.48 8.90 -14.81
CA GLY A 71 -0.84 7.60 -14.69
C GLY A 71 -0.87 6.99 -13.29
N SER A 72 -1.54 7.62 -12.32
CA SER A 72 -1.82 7.00 -11.02
C SER A 72 -2.97 5.98 -11.14
N SER A 73 -3.13 5.04 -10.21
CA SER A 73 -4.23 4.06 -10.25
C SER A 73 -5.17 4.23 -9.07
N TYR A 74 -6.47 4.10 -9.31
CA TYR A 74 -7.42 3.89 -8.22
C TYR A 74 -7.11 2.57 -7.50
N HIS A 75 -7.42 2.50 -6.21
CA HIS A 75 -7.12 1.33 -5.39
C HIS A 75 -8.19 1.10 -4.32
N GLY A 76 -8.12 -0.06 -3.65
CA GLY A 76 -9.16 -0.56 -2.76
C GLY A 76 -9.97 -1.70 -3.39
N ASP A 77 -10.75 -2.41 -2.57
CA ASP A 77 -11.55 -3.56 -3.03
C ASP A 77 -12.65 -3.13 -4.02
N PHE A 78 -13.08 -1.88 -3.93
CA PHE A 78 -14.11 -1.26 -4.77
C PHE A 78 -13.58 -0.06 -5.56
N CYS A 79 -12.26 0.10 -5.69
CA CYS A 79 -11.62 1.25 -6.32
C CYS A 79 -12.03 2.60 -5.70
N GLU A 80 -12.27 2.61 -4.39
CA GLU A 80 -12.77 3.79 -3.68
C GLU A 80 -11.71 4.85 -3.35
N CYS A 81 -10.42 4.51 -3.50
CA CYS A 81 -9.30 5.36 -3.12
C CYS A 81 -8.49 5.81 -4.34
N ASP A 82 -7.91 7.00 -4.24
CA ASP A 82 -6.91 7.53 -5.17
C ASP A 82 -5.84 8.33 -4.42
N ASP A 83 -4.63 8.43 -5.01
CA ASP A 83 -3.49 9.13 -4.41
C ASP A 83 -3.40 10.61 -4.81
N GLU A 84 -4.28 11.08 -5.70
CA GLU A 84 -4.17 12.40 -6.33
C GLU A 84 -4.96 13.47 -5.60
N HIS A 85 -6.09 13.09 -4.99
CA HIS A 85 -7.01 13.95 -4.26
C HIS A 85 -6.71 14.03 -2.75
N CYS A 86 -5.55 13.54 -2.30
CA CYS A 86 -5.08 13.77 -0.94
C CYS A 86 -4.72 15.25 -0.72
N GLU A 87 -4.82 15.73 0.53
CA GLU A 87 -4.41 17.09 0.90
C GLU A 87 -2.90 17.29 0.63
N LYS A 88 -2.57 18.33 -0.14
CA LYS A 88 -1.20 18.69 -0.50
C LYS A 88 -0.78 19.94 0.25
N PHE A 89 0.38 19.91 0.88
CA PHE A 89 1.02 21.10 1.45
C PHE A 89 2.18 21.52 0.54
N GLN A 90 2.18 22.78 0.08
CA GLN A 90 3.16 23.31 -0.88
C GLN A 90 3.29 22.47 -2.17
N ASN A 91 2.15 22.03 -2.73
CA ASN A 91 2.07 21.17 -3.92
C ASN A 91 2.78 19.81 -3.80
N LYS A 92 3.17 19.39 -2.60
CA LYS A 92 3.74 18.06 -2.32
C LYS A 92 2.79 17.29 -1.43
N LEU A 93 2.55 16.03 -1.77
CA LEU A 93 1.87 15.08 -0.89
C LEU A 93 2.63 15.04 0.44
N CYS A 94 1.93 15.31 1.55
CA CYS A 94 2.49 15.40 2.89
C CYS A 94 3.61 16.44 3.15
N GLY A 95 3.95 17.34 2.20
CA GLY A 95 4.83 18.49 2.48
C GLY A 95 6.21 18.18 3.09
N GLY A 96 6.82 17.02 2.76
CA GLY A 96 8.08 16.56 3.37
C GLY A 96 7.90 15.63 4.59
N TYR A 97 6.68 15.16 4.81
CA TYR A 97 6.34 14.09 5.73
C TYR A 97 5.91 12.81 4.96
N GLU A 98 5.87 11.70 5.66
CA GLU A 98 5.48 10.37 5.19
C GLU A 98 4.60 9.66 6.25
N GLY A 99 4.09 8.48 5.89
CA GLY A 99 3.16 7.71 6.70
C GLY A 99 1.70 7.95 6.31
N SER A 100 0.81 7.04 6.75
CA SER A 100 -0.62 7.06 6.39
C SER A 100 -1.36 8.33 6.78
N ALA A 101 -0.83 9.11 7.73
CA ALA A 101 -1.38 10.37 8.19
C ALA A 101 -0.36 11.51 8.12
N CYS A 102 0.66 11.40 7.26
CA CYS A 102 1.76 12.37 7.16
C CYS A 102 2.44 12.68 8.51
N GLN A 103 2.50 11.70 9.41
CA GLN A 103 2.93 11.89 10.80
C GLN A 103 4.46 11.88 10.97
N CYS A 104 5.20 11.46 9.94
CA CYS A 104 6.62 11.16 10.04
C CYS A 104 7.42 12.13 9.16
N LYS A 105 8.36 12.90 9.70
CA LYS A 105 9.17 13.81 8.88
C LYS A 105 10.26 13.03 8.14
N VAL A 106 10.34 13.20 6.81
CA VAL A 106 11.31 12.50 5.93
C VAL A 106 12.76 12.98 6.13
N SER A 107 12.95 14.21 6.61
CA SER A 107 14.27 14.79 6.89
C SER A 107 14.99 14.06 8.04
N GLU A 108 16.32 14.04 7.99
CA GLU A 108 17.20 13.56 9.07
C GLU A 108 17.89 14.69 9.85
N GLU A 109 17.60 15.96 9.56
CA GLU A 109 18.27 17.12 10.17
C GLU A 109 18.27 17.11 11.70
N GLY A 110 17.21 16.61 12.33
CA GLY A 110 17.09 16.44 13.77
C GLY A 110 18.03 15.38 14.34
N CYS A 111 18.35 14.36 13.55
CA CYS A 111 19.22 13.25 13.92
C CYS A 111 20.71 13.53 13.66
N ARG A 112 21.04 14.48 12.78
CA ARG A 112 22.42 14.82 12.41
C ARG A 112 23.17 15.51 13.55
N THR A 113 24.40 15.09 13.77
CA THR A 113 25.33 15.69 14.74
C THR A 113 26.17 16.79 14.08
N LEU A 114 26.95 17.53 14.88
CA LEU A 114 27.90 18.54 14.37
C LEU A 114 28.94 17.96 13.41
N ASN A 115 29.25 16.66 13.54
CA ASN A 115 30.20 15.94 12.68
C ASN A 115 29.51 15.24 11.50
N ASN A 116 28.26 15.59 11.18
CA ASN A 116 27.44 14.96 10.14
C ASN A 116 27.13 13.47 10.35
N THR A 117 27.44 12.89 11.51
CA THR A 117 26.98 11.53 11.85
C THR A 117 25.49 11.54 12.21
N VAL A 118 24.81 10.41 12.06
CA VAL A 118 23.39 10.27 12.38
C VAL A 118 23.28 9.52 13.71
N CYS A 119 22.63 10.13 14.70
CA CYS A 119 22.41 9.51 16.02
C CYS A 119 23.71 8.97 16.68
N TYR A 120 24.84 9.67 16.47
CA TYR A 120 26.19 9.22 16.92
C TYR A 120 26.51 7.76 16.56
N ASP A 121 25.96 7.23 15.46
CA ASP A 121 26.11 5.85 14.99
C ASP A 121 25.61 4.78 16.01
N ARG A 122 24.82 5.25 16.98
CA ARG A 122 24.31 4.51 18.14
C ARG A 122 22.79 4.40 18.13
N GLY A 123 22.18 4.65 16.99
CA GLY A 123 20.73 4.54 16.78
C GLY A 123 20.38 4.63 15.31
N THR A 124 19.10 4.49 15.01
CA THR A 124 18.54 4.72 13.68
C THR A 124 17.71 6.01 13.71
N CYS A 125 17.73 6.79 12.62
CA CYS A 125 16.86 7.94 12.51
C CYS A 125 15.51 7.49 11.96
N LYS A 126 14.42 7.72 12.70
CA LYS A 126 13.06 7.54 12.24
C LYS A 126 12.24 8.80 12.51
N CYS A 127 11.51 9.28 11.51
CA CYS A 127 10.68 10.48 11.62
C CYS A 127 11.45 11.69 12.19
N ASN A 128 12.69 11.90 11.74
CA ASN A 128 13.58 12.97 12.21
C ASN A 128 13.93 12.90 13.72
N ARG A 129 13.81 11.72 14.34
CA ARG A 129 14.16 11.43 15.74
C ARG A 129 15.01 10.16 15.83
N CYS A 130 15.97 10.15 16.75
CA CYS A 130 16.82 8.98 16.95
C CYS A 130 16.12 7.92 17.80
N GLU A 131 16.02 6.69 17.28
CA GLU A 131 15.78 5.48 18.05
C GLU A 131 17.13 4.93 18.54
N CYS A 132 17.45 5.19 19.80
CA CYS A 132 18.73 4.81 20.38
C CYS A 132 18.83 3.31 20.67
N LYS A 133 20.02 2.75 20.47
CA LYS A 133 20.39 1.42 20.99
C LYS A 133 20.28 1.41 22.53
N GLU A 134 20.12 0.23 23.10
CA GLU A 134 19.94 0.05 24.55
C GLU A 134 21.02 0.78 25.37
N GLY A 135 20.60 1.45 26.44
CA GLY A 135 21.47 2.24 27.32
C GLY A 135 21.77 3.67 26.83
N TYR A 136 21.70 3.94 25.53
CA TYR A 136 21.94 5.26 24.96
C TYR A 136 20.74 6.19 25.10
N GLN A 137 21.01 7.46 25.39
CA GLN A 137 20.02 8.46 25.74
C GLN A 137 19.68 9.39 24.58
N HIS A 138 18.41 9.78 24.52
CA HIS A 138 17.90 10.83 23.64
C HIS A 138 18.58 12.18 23.94
N PRO A 139 18.59 13.14 22.98
CA PRO A 139 17.90 13.13 21.69
C PRO A 139 18.69 12.51 20.53
N ARG A 140 20.00 12.28 20.69
CA ARG A 140 20.89 11.84 19.59
C ARG A 140 21.72 10.59 19.90
N CYS A 141 21.50 9.90 21.02
CA CYS A 141 22.25 8.69 21.40
C CYS A 141 23.73 8.95 21.72
N HIS A 142 24.04 10.15 22.22
CA HIS A 142 25.41 10.52 22.59
C HIS A 142 25.88 9.81 23.87
N THR A 143 25.07 9.89 24.93
CA THR A 143 25.45 9.43 26.27
C THR A 143 24.84 8.07 26.56
N CYS A 144 25.60 7.15 27.16
CA CYS A 144 25.09 5.89 27.71
C CYS A 144 25.29 5.85 29.21
N LEU A 145 24.22 5.78 29.99
CA LEU A 145 24.30 5.82 31.47
C LEU A 145 24.56 4.44 32.10
N GLY A 146 24.44 3.36 31.32
CA GLY A 146 24.63 1.98 31.79
C GLY A 146 25.71 1.20 31.04
N CYS A 147 26.47 1.85 30.15
CA CYS A 147 27.54 1.18 29.43
C CYS A 147 28.81 1.15 30.30
N PRO A 148 29.49 0.01 30.44
CA PRO A 148 30.76 -0.05 31.14
C PRO A 148 31.77 0.86 30.44
N ASP A 149 32.55 1.60 31.22
CA ASP A 149 33.60 2.43 30.66
C ASP A 149 34.62 1.53 29.95
N PRO A 150 34.98 1.81 28.69
CA PRO A 150 35.93 0.98 27.95
C PRO A 150 37.33 0.95 28.61
N CYS A 151 37.64 1.90 29.50
CA CYS A 151 38.86 1.88 30.31
C CYS A 151 38.76 0.94 31.53
N GLN A 152 37.55 0.58 31.97
CA GLN A 152 37.33 -0.28 33.14
C GLN A 152 37.25 -1.78 32.79
N THR A 153 37.19 -2.14 31.51
CA THR A 153 37.08 -3.54 31.05
C THR A 153 38.43 -4.19 30.71
N LYS A 154 39.54 -3.46 30.87
CA LYS A 154 40.91 -3.99 30.86
C LYS A 154 41.47 -4.03 32.28
N LEU A 155 41.04 -5.00 33.09
CA LEU A 155 41.78 -5.43 34.27
C LEU A 155 41.85 -6.96 34.31
#